data_AF-A0A3N6G2E1-F1
#
_entry.id   AF-A0A3N6G2E1-F1
#
_cell.length_a   1.000
_cell.length_b   1.000
_cell.length_c   1.000
_cell.angle_alpha   90.00
_cell.angle_beta   90.00
_cell.angle_gamma   90.00
#
_symmetry.space_group_name_H-M   'P 1'
#
loop_
_entity.id
_entity.type
_entity.pdbx_description
1 polymer ?
#
loop_
_entity_poly.entity_id
_entity_poly.type
_entity_poly.pdbx_seq_one_letter_code
_entity_poly.pdbx_strand_id
1 'polypeptide(L)'
;MSATGSVEELGALSARARALALLRIRSRATAVAILPAAAAVVLFVAEAQGRLGSGAWDTVRWAVTACAAVVLLLAATVSVAVARARPAISPTVPLTEKAAPDLYRLVRDLADRLDVPAPSAIALTPDCDSWLEDRTHPAARPRATEPAGGLAGGRRGRRVPAAPVLVIGSPFLWWMRVAELRAVLAPVVAGTGPSAHPDIAAARRFVRGLDAVVADASVPGQGFLRRIPSAFAGSVARVLLRGCRGHAAEMERCVAAAASVRAQGVDYGLRIVAQEQVGLAYAGWDRLLTRVALPAWRMGRWPSRLDAGVVSALTELSRRDRLADGFASRLGERPACDLLEEPGAADEAASLLAARLFHGGPAETGPGWSPVDWQQYPEEVVDRKWRTEAARLHRVLDTMGVATNISVGAQGQGGAPIDGSAVPTLSRVIDHLAAPGGNSEELAAGIGAAVARDEAGTAARPGAGAEEARSGPEGGSAAAVAADPLDVWGPVPLPLFPLQPPRTGTELLADHVVAMVCCAAVDTAGAAPGLDWLDGPALLVDGGRRSDLGGPVLVLVEDGDAEPLRAWLSTVGVRADKPVRLV
;
A
#
# COMPACT_ATOMS: atom_id res chain seq x y z
N MET A 1 -36.25 -21.15 -1.03
CA MET A 1 -36.41 -19.67 -1.17
C MET A 1 -36.84 -18.97 0.12
N SER A 2 -37.69 -19.56 1.00
CA SER A 2 -38.08 -18.92 2.28
C SER A 2 -36.97 -18.87 3.34
N ALA A 3 -36.12 -19.90 3.43
CA ALA A 3 -35.06 -19.98 4.45
C ALA A 3 -33.85 -19.04 4.19
N THR A 4 -33.55 -18.70 2.94
CA THR A 4 -32.45 -17.78 2.59
C THR A 4 -32.85 -16.33 2.79
N GLY A 5 -34.08 -15.97 2.45
CA GLY A 5 -34.64 -14.63 2.71
C GLY A 5 -34.70 -14.30 4.20
N SER A 6 -35.07 -15.27 5.04
CA SER A 6 -35.09 -15.05 6.50
C SER A 6 -33.71 -14.83 7.10
N VAL A 7 -32.67 -15.53 6.63
CA VAL A 7 -31.28 -15.35 7.10
C VAL A 7 -30.71 -14.00 6.66
N GLU A 8 -30.99 -13.58 5.43
CA GLU A 8 -30.59 -12.27 4.92
C GLU A 8 -31.24 -11.12 5.71
N GLU A 9 -32.54 -11.19 5.93
CA GLU A 9 -33.30 -10.24 6.75
C GLU A 9 -32.77 -10.18 8.18
N LEU A 10 -32.48 -11.34 8.79
CA LEU A 10 -31.88 -11.42 10.14
C LEU A 10 -30.49 -10.75 10.19
N GLY A 11 -29.65 -10.95 9.17
CA GLY A 11 -28.34 -10.31 9.06
C GLY A 11 -28.43 -8.79 8.96
N ALA A 12 -29.31 -8.30 8.08
CA ALA A 12 -29.55 -6.87 7.90
C ALA A 12 -30.15 -6.20 9.16
N LEU A 13 -31.10 -6.87 9.82
CA LEU A 13 -31.68 -6.40 11.09
C LEU A 13 -30.63 -6.37 12.21
N SER A 14 -29.76 -7.38 12.28
CA SER A 14 -28.67 -7.44 13.26
C SER A 14 -27.67 -6.32 13.04
N ALA A 15 -27.28 -6.05 11.79
CA ALA A 15 -26.43 -4.92 11.42
C ALA A 15 -27.07 -3.59 11.85
N ARG A 16 -28.37 -3.40 11.58
CA ARG A 16 -29.10 -2.22 11.99
C ARG A 16 -29.16 -2.07 13.52
N ALA A 17 -29.38 -3.16 14.26
CA ALA A 17 -29.41 -3.13 15.72
C ALA A 17 -28.07 -2.66 16.30
N ARG A 18 -26.94 -3.11 15.74
CA ARG A 18 -25.60 -2.65 16.12
C ARG A 18 -25.33 -1.20 15.70
N ALA A 19 -25.81 -0.77 14.53
CA ALA A 19 -25.77 0.63 14.12
C ALA A 19 -26.51 1.55 15.11
N LEU A 20 -27.72 1.14 15.54
CA LEU A 20 -28.48 1.87 16.56
C LEU A 20 -27.77 1.88 17.92
N ALA A 21 -27.07 0.82 18.30
CA ALA A 21 -26.26 0.80 19.51
C ALA A 21 -25.12 1.84 19.45
N LEU A 22 -24.44 1.98 18.31
CA LEU A 22 -23.43 3.02 18.09
C LEU A 22 -24.05 4.44 18.17
N LEU A 23 -25.19 4.65 17.53
CA LEU A 23 -25.89 5.93 17.60
C LEU A 23 -26.40 6.24 19.01
N ARG A 24 -26.72 5.23 19.84
CA ARG A 24 -27.04 5.42 21.26
C ARG A 24 -25.83 5.86 22.07
N ILE A 25 -24.62 5.40 21.77
CA ILE A 25 -23.40 5.90 22.41
C ILE A 25 -23.24 7.40 22.12
N ARG A 26 -23.40 7.79 20.86
CA ARG A 26 -23.43 9.21 20.47
C ARG A 26 -24.49 9.98 21.25
N SER A 27 -25.73 9.48 21.29
CA SER A 27 -26.85 10.14 21.98
C SER A 27 -26.63 10.24 23.50
N ARG A 28 -26.01 9.24 24.13
CA ARG A 28 -25.63 9.27 25.55
C ARG A 28 -24.55 10.31 25.82
N ALA A 29 -23.54 10.40 24.97
CA ALA A 29 -22.51 11.43 25.08
C ALA A 29 -23.12 12.84 24.98
N THR A 30 -24.03 13.06 24.03
CA THR A 30 -24.76 14.34 23.93
C THR A 30 -25.66 14.59 25.13
N ALA A 31 -26.32 13.55 25.67
CA ALA A 31 -27.16 13.70 26.85
C ALA A 31 -26.35 14.14 28.07
N VAL A 32 -25.18 13.51 28.30
CA VAL A 32 -24.25 13.89 29.38
C VAL A 32 -23.79 15.35 29.22
N ALA A 33 -23.52 15.80 27.99
CA ALA A 33 -23.15 17.19 27.74
C ALA A 33 -24.28 18.21 28.01
N ILE A 34 -25.55 17.81 27.89
CA ILE A 34 -26.71 18.69 28.10
C ILE A 34 -27.18 18.70 29.57
N LEU A 35 -26.76 17.73 30.40
CA LEU A 35 -27.18 17.63 31.82
C LEU A 35 -27.02 18.93 32.63
N PRO A 36 -25.88 19.66 32.57
CA PRO A 36 -25.74 20.90 33.33
C PRO A 36 -26.71 21.99 32.87
N ALA A 37 -27.04 22.04 31.58
CA ALA A 37 -28.02 22.97 31.04
C ALA A 37 -29.44 22.62 31.52
N ALA A 38 -29.78 21.33 31.58
CA ALA A 38 -31.05 20.89 32.15
C ALA A 38 -31.16 21.27 33.65
N ALA A 39 -30.08 21.09 34.42
CA ALA A 39 -30.02 21.52 35.82
C ALA A 39 -30.18 23.05 35.96
N ALA A 40 -29.52 23.84 35.11
CA ALA A 40 -29.70 25.29 35.07
C ALA A 40 -31.17 25.67 34.84
N VAL A 41 -31.83 25.06 33.85
CA VAL A 41 -33.25 25.30 33.55
C VAL A 41 -34.13 24.96 34.76
N VAL A 42 -33.89 23.84 35.45
CA VAL A 42 -34.64 23.47 36.66
C VAL A 42 -34.47 24.53 37.77
N LEU A 43 -33.25 25.06 37.96
CA LEU A 43 -33.00 26.13 38.94
C LEU A 43 -33.75 27.43 38.59
N PHE A 44 -33.73 27.85 37.32
CA PHE A 44 -34.49 29.03 36.87
C PHE A 44 -36.00 28.85 37.03
N VAL A 45 -36.54 27.65 36.74
CA VAL A 45 -37.97 27.36 36.92
C VAL A 45 -38.35 27.35 38.41
N ALA A 46 -37.50 26.78 39.27
CA ALA A 46 -37.76 26.73 40.71
C ALA A 46 -37.74 28.12 41.36
N GLU A 47 -36.88 29.03 40.91
CA GLU A 47 -36.86 30.44 41.29
C GLU A 47 -38.14 31.17 40.83
N ALA A 48 -38.55 30.98 39.56
CA ALA A 48 -39.77 31.56 39.03
C ALA A 48 -41.04 31.10 39.77
N GLN A 49 -41.02 29.88 40.33
CA GLN A 49 -42.08 29.34 41.19
C GLN A 49 -41.98 29.76 42.66
N GLY A 50 -41.01 30.60 43.03
CA GLY A 50 -40.80 31.06 44.40
C GLY A 50 -40.35 29.97 45.37
N ARG A 51 -39.83 28.84 44.88
CA ARG A 51 -39.39 27.70 45.70
C ARG A 51 -37.94 27.80 46.18
N LEU A 52 -37.17 28.76 45.66
CA LEU A 52 -35.79 29.02 46.02
C LEU A 52 -35.67 30.36 46.76
N GLY A 53 -34.93 30.38 47.87
CA GLY A 53 -34.66 31.61 48.64
C GLY A 53 -33.54 32.46 48.02
N SER A 54 -33.60 33.78 48.19
CA SER A 54 -32.62 34.73 47.63
C SER A 54 -31.21 34.60 48.23
N GLY A 55 -30.17 34.91 47.45
CA GLY A 55 -28.78 35.01 47.92
C GLY A 55 -27.89 33.83 47.49
N ALA A 56 -27.75 32.79 48.32
CA ALA A 56 -26.87 31.65 48.03
C ALA A 56 -27.28 30.87 46.76
N TRP A 57 -28.60 30.76 46.51
CA TRP A 57 -29.13 30.09 45.33
C TRP A 57 -28.90 30.87 44.04
N ASP A 58 -28.74 32.20 44.10
CA ASP A 58 -28.38 33.01 42.94
C ASP A 58 -26.96 32.69 42.47
N THR A 59 -26.01 32.62 43.40
CA THR A 59 -24.63 32.23 43.10
C THR A 59 -24.55 30.82 42.51
N VAL A 60 -25.28 29.86 43.09
CA VAL A 60 -25.34 28.47 42.58
C VAL A 60 -25.93 28.43 41.16
N ARG A 61 -27.05 29.12 40.93
CA ARG A 61 -27.70 29.19 39.61
C ARG A 61 -26.77 29.76 38.54
N TRP A 62 -26.11 30.88 38.82
CA TRP A 62 -25.15 31.48 37.88
C TRP A 62 -23.92 30.59 37.66
N ALA A 63 -23.40 29.93 38.70
CA ALA A 63 -22.29 28.98 38.57
C ALA A 63 -22.66 27.77 37.70
N VAL A 64 -23.84 27.17 37.92
CA VAL A 64 -24.34 26.04 37.11
C VAL A 64 -24.58 26.49 35.67
N THR A 65 -25.09 27.71 35.45
CA THR A 65 -25.31 28.27 34.11
C THR A 65 -23.98 28.50 33.37
N ALA A 66 -22.98 29.06 34.05
CA ALA A 66 -21.63 29.24 33.49
C ALA A 66 -20.99 27.88 33.15
N CYS A 67 -21.10 26.90 34.05
CA CYS A 67 -20.66 25.52 33.81
C CYS A 67 -21.35 24.90 32.59
N ALA A 68 -22.68 25.06 32.47
CA ALA A 68 -23.45 24.58 31.34
C ALA A 68 -23.00 25.22 30.01
N ALA A 69 -22.78 26.53 29.99
CA ALA A 69 -22.28 27.22 28.81
C ALA A 69 -20.91 26.69 28.37
N VAL A 70 -19.98 26.49 29.32
CA VAL A 70 -18.65 25.93 29.04
C VAL A 70 -18.73 24.50 28.51
N VAL A 71 -19.53 23.62 29.13
CA VAL A 71 -19.69 22.23 28.68
C VAL A 71 -20.32 22.16 27.28
N LEU A 72 -21.33 22.99 27.00
CA LEU A 72 -21.94 23.06 25.67
C LEU A 72 -20.98 23.59 24.61
N LEU A 73 -20.16 24.59 24.94
CA LEU A 73 -19.11 25.09 24.05
C LEU A 73 -18.08 24.00 23.74
N LEU A 74 -17.61 23.27 24.75
CA LEU A 74 -16.69 22.14 24.55
C LEU A 74 -17.34 21.00 23.75
N ALA A 75 -18.61 20.70 23.98
CA ALA A 75 -19.33 19.70 23.21
C ALA A 75 -19.52 20.13 21.73
N ALA A 76 -19.77 21.42 21.50
CA ALA A 76 -19.84 22.00 20.17
C ALA A 76 -18.48 21.94 19.46
N THR A 77 -17.37 22.25 20.12
CA THR A 77 -16.04 22.15 19.51
C THR A 77 -15.71 20.71 19.11
N VAL A 78 -15.99 19.73 19.98
CA VAL A 78 -15.82 18.30 19.65
C VAL A 78 -16.72 17.88 18.49
N SER A 79 -18.00 18.28 18.50
CA SER A 79 -18.96 17.94 17.44
C SER A 79 -18.55 18.53 16.08
N VAL A 80 -18.08 19.78 16.07
CA VAL A 80 -17.56 20.44 14.88
C VAL A 80 -16.28 19.78 14.40
N ALA A 81 -15.38 19.39 15.31
CA ALA A 81 -14.18 18.63 14.97
C ALA A 81 -14.54 17.31 14.28
N VAL A 82 -15.43 16.50 14.87
CA VAL A 82 -15.90 15.23 14.28
C VAL A 82 -16.57 15.43 12.92
N ALA A 83 -17.37 16.47 12.75
CA ALA A 83 -18.06 16.74 11.49
C ALA A 83 -17.13 17.25 10.37
N ARG A 84 -16.02 17.90 10.73
CA ARG A 84 -15.06 18.49 9.80
C ARG A 84 -13.81 17.65 9.56
N ALA A 85 -13.51 16.71 10.45
CA ALA A 85 -12.38 15.82 10.31
C ALA A 85 -12.50 15.04 9.00
N ARG A 86 -11.37 14.82 8.34
CA ARG A 86 -11.31 14.08 7.07
C ARG A 86 -10.96 12.63 7.39
N PRO A 87 -11.89 11.67 7.21
CA PRO A 87 -11.55 10.26 7.32
C PRO A 87 -10.45 9.88 6.35
N ALA A 88 -9.62 8.93 6.76
CA ALA A 88 -8.70 8.25 5.87
C ALA A 88 -9.48 7.59 4.72
N ILE A 89 -9.03 7.77 3.48
CA ILE A 89 -9.65 7.20 2.27
C ILE A 89 -8.55 6.55 1.46
N SER A 90 -8.57 5.21 1.36
CA SER A 90 -7.54 4.42 0.68
C SER A 90 -7.09 5.06 -0.65
N PRO A 91 -5.78 5.18 -0.90
CA PRO A 91 -5.28 5.66 -2.18
C PRO A 91 -5.70 4.70 -3.29
N THR A 92 -6.24 5.23 -4.38
CA THR A 92 -6.75 4.44 -5.50
C THR A 92 -6.56 5.18 -6.80
N VAL A 93 -6.46 4.43 -7.90
CA VAL A 93 -6.55 4.96 -9.26
C VAL A 93 -8.03 5.02 -9.68
N PRO A 94 -8.62 6.21 -9.91
CA PRO A 94 -10.01 6.31 -10.35
C PRO A 94 -10.16 5.74 -11.77
N LEU A 95 -11.14 4.86 -11.98
CA LEU A 95 -11.42 4.25 -13.27
C LEU A 95 -12.69 4.87 -13.86
N THR A 96 -12.55 5.68 -14.91
CA THR A 96 -13.71 6.35 -15.52
C THR A 96 -14.59 5.37 -16.30
N GLU A 97 -15.89 5.68 -16.45
CA GLU A 97 -16.80 4.86 -17.24
C GLU A 97 -16.36 4.75 -18.71
N LYS A 98 -15.70 5.78 -19.25
CA LYS A 98 -15.13 5.75 -20.60
C LYS A 98 -13.98 4.77 -20.74
N ALA A 99 -13.18 4.60 -19.69
CA ALA A 99 -12.02 3.71 -19.70
C ALA A 99 -12.38 2.24 -19.47
N ALA A 100 -13.58 1.95 -18.96
CA ALA A 100 -13.99 0.58 -18.61
C ALA A 100 -15.52 0.35 -18.77
N PRO A 101 -16.11 0.63 -19.94
CA PRO A 101 -17.56 0.59 -20.11
C PRO A 101 -18.15 -0.81 -19.83
N ASP A 102 -17.43 -1.86 -20.22
CA ASP A 102 -17.84 -3.25 -20.00
C ASP A 102 -17.83 -3.63 -18.52
N LEU A 103 -16.84 -3.17 -17.76
CA LEU A 103 -16.78 -3.39 -16.32
C LEU A 103 -17.91 -2.67 -15.60
N TYR A 104 -18.20 -1.41 -15.98
CA TYR A 104 -19.34 -0.66 -15.42
C TYR A 104 -20.67 -1.35 -15.73
N ARG A 105 -20.85 -1.90 -16.95
CA ARG A 105 -22.05 -2.67 -17.29
C ARG A 105 -22.17 -3.94 -16.46
N LEU A 106 -21.09 -4.71 -16.32
CA LEU A 106 -21.05 -5.91 -15.48
C LEU A 106 -21.45 -5.62 -14.03
N VAL A 107 -20.94 -4.53 -13.46
CA VAL A 107 -21.25 -4.13 -12.08
C VAL A 107 -22.70 -3.65 -11.93
N ARG A 108 -23.26 -2.96 -12.93
CA ARG A 108 -24.68 -2.57 -12.95
C ARG A 108 -25.59 -3.79 -13.06
N ASP A 109 -25.32 -4.70 -13.99
CA ASP A 109 -26.07 -5.94 -14.16
C ASP A 109 -26.03 -6.78 -12.87
N LEU A 110 -24.89 -6.78 -12.18
CA LEU A 110 -24.74 -7.44 -10.89
C LEU A 110 -25.59 -6.77 -9.79
N ALA A 111 -25.58 -5.44 -9.72
CA ALA A 111 -26.40 -4.69 -8.76
C ALA A 111 -27.90 -4.90 -9.01
N ASP A 112 -28.33 -4.91 -10.28
CA ASP A 112 -29.71 -5.16 -10.68
C ASP A 112 -30.16 -6.58 -10.30
N ARG A 113 -29.32 -7.60 -10.54
CA ARG A 113 -29.60 -9.00 -10.14
C ARG A 113 -29.72 -9.18 -8.63
N LEU A 114 -28.97 -8.38 -7.87
CA LEU A 114 -28.93 -8.44 -6.41
C LEU A 114 -29.98 -7.52 -5.76
N ASP A 115 -30.76 -6.77 -6.54
CA ASP A 115 -31.72 -5.77 -6.07
C ASP A 115 -31.08 -4.78 -5.06
N VAL A 116 -29.95 -4.19 -5.48
CA VAL A 116 -29.21 -3.19 -4.69
C VAL A 116 -28.86 -1.95 -5.52
N PRO A 117 -28.64 -0.79 -4.89
CA PRO A 117 -28.16 0.38 -5.60
C PRO A 117 -26.78 0.13 -6.22
N ALA A 118 -26.62 0.45 -7.50
CA ALA A 118 -25.31 0.37 -8.15
C ALA A 118 -24.27 1.28 -7.44
N PRO A 119 -23.00 0.85 -7.33
CA PRO A 119 -21.90 1.70 -6.89
C PRO A 119 -21.79 3.00 -7.69
N SER A 120 -21.33 4.08 -7.07
CA SER A 120 -21.28 5.40 -7.72
C SER A 120 -20.13 5.57 -8.70
N ALA A 121 -19.03 4.84 -8.49
CA ALA A 121 -17.85 4.81 -9.35
C ALA A 121 -17.05 3.53 -9.07
N ILE A 122 -16.07 3.26 -9.93
CA ILE A 122 -15.08 2.18 -9.77
C ILE A 122 -13.69 2.80 -9.63
N ALA A 123 -12.87 2.23 -8.75
CA ALA A 123 -11.46 2.60 -8.60
C ALA A 123 -10.59 1.36 -8.40
N LEU A 124 -9.31 1.45 -8.77
CA LEU A 124 -8.34 0.38 -8.66
C LEU A 124 -7.37 0.61 -7.50
N THR A 125 -6.94 -0.46 -6.86
CA THR A 125 -5.90 -0.46 -5.83
C THR A 125 -4.87 -1.55 -6.15
N PRO A 126 -3.56 -1.31 -5.93
CA PRO A 126 -2.53 -2.32 -6.14
C PRO A 126 -2.47 -3.30 -4.96
N ASP A 127 -3.58 -3.98 -4.71
CA ASP A 127 -3.76 -4.96 -3.64
C ASP A 127 -4.67 -6.10 -4.12
N CYS A 128 -4.59 -7.28 -3.50
CA CYS A 128 -5.44 -8.42 -3.82
C CYS A 128 -6.73 -8.41 -2.97
N ASP A 129 -7.44 -7.28 -2.89
CA ASP A 129 -8.71 -7.18 -2.17
C ASP A 129 -9.73 -6.29 -2.91
N SER A 130 -11.00 -6.37 -2.55
CA SER A 130 -12.06 -5.53 -3.12
C SER A 130 -13.09 -5.16 -2.08
N TRP A 131 -13.44 -3.88 -1.99
CA TRP A 131 -14.35 -3.36 -0.97
C TRP A 131 -15.17 -2.17 -1.47
N LEU A 132 -16.11 -1.73 -0.63
CA LEU A 132 -16.88 -0.51 -0.85
C LEU A 132 -16.31 0.64 -0.02
N GLU A 133 -15.87 1.69 -0.69
CA GLU A 133 -15.34 2.89 -0.06
C GLU A 133 -16.39 4.00 0.02
N ASP A 134 -16.70 4.47 1.23
CA ASP A 134 -17.63 5.59 1.43
C ASP A 134 -16.90 6.92 1.23
N ARG A 135 -17.01 7.47 0.02
CA ARG A 135 -16.48 8.80 -0.34
C ARG A 135 -17.47 9.94 -0.09
N THR A 136 -18.60 9.68 0.59
CA THR A 136 -19.66 10.68 0.78
C THR A 136 -19.46 11.60 1.98
N HIS A 137 -18.35 11.44 2.71
CA HIS A 137 -18.08 12.23 3.91
C HIS A 137 -18.10 13.74 3.59
N PRO A 138 -18.83 14.57 4.35
CA PRO A 138 -18.97 16.01 4.06
C PRO A 138 -17.63 16.75 3.94
N ALA A 139 -16.62 16.32 4.70
CA ALA A 139 -15.28 16.91 4.67
C ALA A 139 -14.44 16.57 3.42
N ALA A 140 -14.83 15.52 2.69
CA ALA A 140 -14.17 15.08 1.44
C ALA A 140 -14.78 15.73 0.19
N ARG A 141 -15.91 16.45 0.33
CA ARG A 141 -16.45 17.23 -0.79
C ARG A 141 -15.55 18.45 -1.04
N PRO A 142 -15.16 18.73 -2.30
CA PRO A 142 -14.61 20.02 -2.65
C PRO A 142 -15.58 21.10 -2.15
N ARG A 143 -15.06 22.16 -1.53
CA ARG A 143 -15.87 23.35 -1.27
C ARG A 143 -16.24 23.92 -2.62
N ALA A 144 -17.40 23.53 -3.14
CA ALA A 144 -17.97 24.20 -4.29
C ALA A 144 -18.12 25.68 -3.91
N THR A 145 -17.41 26.54 -4.62
CA THR A 145 -17.63 27.98 -4.61
C THR A 145 -19.00 28.21 -5.21
N GLU A 146 -20.06 28.13 -4.40
CA GLU A 146 -21.37 28.62 -4.86
C GLU A 146 -21.29 30.15 -4.96
N PRO A 147 -21.66 30.76 -6.11
CA PRO A 147 -21.76 32.19 -6.21
C PRO A 147 -22.86 32.67 -5.26
N ALA A 148 -22.51 33.62 -4.40
CA ALA A 148 -23.45 34.27 -3.50
C ALA A 148 -24.54 34.99 -4.32
N GLY A 149 -25.75 34.44 -4.35
CA GLY A 149 -26.89 35.13 -4.96
C GLY A 149 -28.13 34.24 -5.09
N GLY A 150 -29.02 34.29 -4.10
CA GLY A 150 -30.35 33.70 -4.22
C GLY A 150 -31.02 33.38 -2.90
N LEU A 151 -31.58 34.40 -2.24
CA LEU A 151 -32.59 34.23 -1.20
C LEU A 151 -33.86 33.64 -1.82
N ALA A 152 -33.94 32.32 -1.94
CA ALA A 152 -35.18 31.62 -2.22
C ALA A 152 -35.19 30.30 -1.43
N GLY A 153 -36.12 30.20 -0.48
CA GLY A 153 -36.34 29.02 0.33
C GLY A 153 -36.71 27.82 -0.54
N GLY A 154 -35.73 26.97 -0.83
CA GLY A 154 -35.92 25.66 -1.40
C GLY A 154 -35.71 24.61 -0.33
N ARG A 155 -36.76 23.85 0.00
CA ARG A 155 -36.76 22.64 0.84
C ARG A 155 -35.43 21.88 0.69
N ARG A 156 -34.81 21.50 1.82
CA ARG A 156 -33.76 20.47 1.87
C ARG A 156 -34.32 19.20 1.22
N GLY A 157 -34.21 19.10 -0.10
CA GLY A 157 -34.52 17.91 -0.85
C GLY A 157 -33.73 16.79 -0.20
N ARG A 158 -34.42 15.69 0.14
CA ARG A 158 -33.85 14.47 0.66
C ARG A 158 -32.81 13.98 -0.35
N ARG A 159 -31.58 14.50 -0.24
CA ARG A 159 -30.44 14.15 -1.10
C ARG A 159 -30.30 12.64 -0.98
N VAL A 160 -30.52 11.94 -2.09
CA VAL A 160 -30.27 10.51 -2.19
C VAL A 160 -28.82 10.30 -1.72
N PRO A 161 -28.57 9.49 -0.69
CA PRO A 161 -27.21 9.16 -0.28
C PRO A 161 -26.48 8.62 -1.51
N ALA A 162 -25.38 9.26 -1.90
CA ALA A 162 -24.58 8.75 -3.01
C ALA A 162 -24.07 7.35 -2.63
N ALA A 163 -24.18 6.39 -3.55
CA ALA A 163 -23.68 5.04 -3.33
C ALA A 163 -22.16 5.06 -3.08
N PRO A 164 -21.61 4.09 -2.32
CA PRO A 164 -20.16 3.98 -2.15
C PRO A 164 -19.46 3.70 -3.49
N VAL A 165 -18.16 3.96 -3.52
CA VAL A 165 -17.27 3.62 -4.66
C VAL A 165 -16.83 2.17 -4.52
N LEU A 166 -16.90 1.40 -5.60
CA LEU A 166 -16.36 0.05 -5.64
C LEU A 166 -14.86 0.12 -5.89
N VAL A 167 -14.06 -0.33 -4.92
CA VAL A 167 -12.61 -0.46 -5.08
C VAL A 167 -12.29 -1.91 -5.43
N ILE A 168 -11.54 -2.11 -6.51
CA ILE A 168 -11.17 -3.43 -7.02
C ILE A 168 -9.65 -3.53 -7.01
N GLY A 169 -9.14 -4.65 -6.49
CA GLY A 169 -7.74 -5.02 -6.59
C GLY A 169 -7.32 -5.18 -8.04
N SER A 170 -6.36 -4.37 -8.51
CA SER A 170 -5.88 -4.44 -9.89
C SER A 170 -5.37 -5.84 -10.28
N PRO A 171 -4.70 -6.63 -9.41
CA PRO A 171 -4.28 -7.99 -9.77
C PRO A 171 -5.44 -8.91 -10.15
N PHE A 172 -6.65 -8.67 -9.61
CA PHE A 172 -7.82 -9.48 -9.96
C PHE A 172 -8.24 -9.28 -11.42
N LEU A 173 -8.06 -8.08 -11.98
CA LEU A 173 -8.39 -7.84 -13.39
C LEU A 173 -7.49 -8.64 -14.33
N TRP A 174 -6.20 -8.77 -14.02
CA TRP A 174 -5.27 -9.53 -14.85
C TRP A 174 -5.34 -11.04 -14.63
N TRP A 175 -5.55 -11.47 -13.39
CA TRP A 175 -5.52 -12.89 -13.06
C TRP A 175 -6.85 -13.62 -13.28
N MET A 176 -7.98 -12.96 -12.97
CA MET A 176 -9.28 -13.62 -12.95
C MET A 176 -9.96 -13.58 -14.31
N ARG A 177 -10.78 -14.60 -14.59
CA ARG A 177 -11.72 -14.58 -15.72
C ARG A 177 -12.92 -13.73 -15.38
N VAL A 178 -13.60 -13.21 -16.39
CA VAL A 178 -14.77 -12.34 -16.21
C VAL A 178 -15.82 -12.96 -15.28
N ALA A 179 -16.05 -14.27 -15.38
CA ALA A 179 -17.00 -14.98 -14.53
C ALA A 179 -16.52 -15.13 -13.07
N GLU A 180 -15.22 -15.37 -12.86
CA GLU A 180 -14.59 -15.45 -11.54
C GLU A 180 -14.61 -14.09 -10.85
N LEU A 181 -14.22 -13.02 -11.57
CA LEU A 181 -14.28 -11.65 -11.06
C LEU A 181 -15.71 -11.31 -10.63
N ARG A 182 -16.70 -11.60 -11.49
CA ARG A 182 -18.12 -11.35 -11.16
C ARG A 182 -18.55 -12.09 -9.90
N ALA A 183 -18.11 -13.34 -9.71
CA ALA A 183 -18.40 -14.12 -8.51
C ALA A 183 -17.74 -13.54 -7.24
N VAL A 184 -16.52 -12.99 -7.34
CA VAL A 184 -15.83 -12.30 -6.23
C VAL A 184 -16.49 -10.96 -5.90
N LEU A 185 -16.89 -10.20 -6.91
CA LEU A 185 -17.52 -8.88 -6.72
C LEU A 185 -18.96 -8.98 -6.24
N ALA A 186 -19.67 -10.09 -6.46
CA ALA A 186 -21.06 -10.28 -6.04
C ALA A 186 -21.33 -9.94 -4.56
N PRO A 187 -20.61 -10.50 -3.56
CA PRO A 187 -20.79 -10.11 -2.16
C PRO A 187 -20.40 -8.66 -1.87
N VAL A 188 -19.42 -8.10 -2.57
CA VAL A 188 -19.01 -6.70 -2.38
C VAL A 188 -20.09 -5.75 -2.88
N VAL A 189 -20.61 -5.97 -4.09
CA VAL A 189 -21.70 -5.19 -4.69
C VAL A 189 -22.99 -5.35 -3.88
N ALA A 190 -23.31 -6.55 -3.39
CA ALA A 190 -24.45 -6.75 -2.48
C ALA A 190 -24.36 -5.87 -1.21
N GLY A 191 -23.15 -5.53 -0.76
CA GLY A 191 -22.89 -4.63 0.37
C GLY A 191 -23.36 -3.19 0.15
N THR A 192 -23.68 -2.78 -1.07
CA THR A 192 -24.23 -1.44 -1.37
C THR A 192 -25.63 -1.26 -0.77
N GLY A 193 -26.43 -2.33 -0.67
CA GLY A 193 -27.75 -2.33 -0.04
C GLY A 193 -27.70 -1.89 1.43
N PRO A 194 -26.97 -2.60 2.31
CA PRO A 194 -26.76 -2.17 3.69
C PRO A 194 -26.08 -0.79 3.79
N SER A 195 -25.19 -0.45 2.87
CA SER A 195 -24.51 0.86 2.85
C SER A 195 -25.46 2.03 2.54
N ALA A 196 -26.54 1.77 1.79
CA ALA A 196 -27.60 2.75 1.54
C ALA A 196 -28.53 2.98 2.75
N HIS A 197 -28.51 2.09 3.74
CA HIS A 197 -29.37 2.21 4.92
C HIS A 197 -28.93 3.42 5.78
N PRO A 198 -29.84 4.36 6.10
CA PRO A 198 -29.48 5.63 6.75
C PRO A 198 -28.83 5.45 8.13
N ASP A 199 -29.31 4.49 8.92
CA ASP A 199 -28.76 4.20 10.25
C ASP A 199 -27.32 3.66 10.18
N ILE A 200 -27.04 2.73 9.26
CA ILE A 200 -25.71 2.13 9.07
C ILE A 200 -24.75 3.19 8.54
N ALA A 201 -25.15 3.95 7.52
CA ALA A 201 -24.36 5.04 6.97
C ALA A 201 -24.06 6.12 8.03
N ALA A 202 -25.03 6.47 8.88
CA ALA A 202 -24.83 7.41 9.98
C ALA A 202 -23.87 6.87 11.05
N ALA A 203 -23.96 5.58 11.39
CA ALA A 203 -23.05 4.93 12.32
C ALA A 203 -21.61 4.89 11.79
N ARG A 204 -21.41 4.50 10.51
CA ARG A 204 -20.09 4.53 9.86
C ARG A 204 -19.48 5.93 9.83
N ARG A 205 -20.25 6.95 9.42
CA ARG A 205 -19.79 8.36 9.45
C ARG A 205 -19.39 8.81 10.85
N PHE A 206 -20.15 8.40 11.87
CA PHE A 206 -19.81 8.71 13.26
C PHE A 206 -18.47 8.08 13.68
N VAL A 207 -18.29 6.77 13.44
CA VAL A 207 -17.05 6.07 13.78
C VAL A 207 -15.85 6.63 13.00
N ARG A 208 -15.98 6.80 11.68
CA ARG A 208 -14.94 7.38 10.81
C ARG A 208 -14.59 8.82 11.22
N GLY A 209 -15.57 9.63 11.60
CA GLY A 209 -15.34 11.00 12.08
C GLY A 209 -14.62 11.03 13.43
N LEU A 210 -14.92 10.11 14.35
CA LEU A 210 -14.16 9.99 15.60
C LEU A 210 -12.70 9.57 15.33
N ASP A 211 -12.49 8.59 14.46
CA ASP A 211 -11.17 8.10 14.08
C ASP A 211 -10.32 9.21 13.43
N ALA A 212 -10.92 9.96 12.51
CA ALA A 212 -10.32 11.12 11.87
C ALA A 212 -9.89 12.19 12.88
N VAL A 213 -10.71 12.47 13.91
CA VAL A 213 -10.33 13.42 14.98
C VAL A 213 -9.15 12.91 15.81
N VAL A 214 -9.04 11.60 16.03
CA VAL A 214 -7.89 11.01 16.73
C VAL A 214 -6.62 11.17 15.89
N ALA A 215 -6.70 10.93 14.58
CA ALA A 215 -5.60 11.14 13.65
C ALA A 215 -5.17 12.62 13.61
N ASP A 216 -6.11 13.55 13.42
CA ASP A 216 -5.87 15.00 13.38
C ASP A 216 -5.22 15.53 14.68
N ALA A 217 -5.57 14.94 15.82
CA ALA A 217 -5.00 15.30 17.13
C ALA A 217 -3.57 14.77 17.35
N SER A 218 -3.13 13.79 16.55
CA SER A 218 -1.80 13.16 16.66
C SER A 218 -0.74 13.84 15.77
N VAL A 219 -1.15 14.75 14.88
CA VAL A 219 -0.25 15.46 13.95
C VAL A 219 0.73 16.38 14.73
N PRO A 220 2.05 16.18 14.60
CA PRO A 220 3.07 17.05 15.22
C PRO A 220 3.06 18.48 14.65
N GLY A 221 3.62 19.45 15.38
CA GLY A 221 3.84 20.80 14.87
C GLY A 221 2.63 21.75 14.89
N GLN A 222 1.52 21.37 15.52
CA GLN A 222 0.41 22.30 15.74
C GLN A 222 0.78 23.35 16.80
N GLY A 223 0.61 24.64 16.47
CA GLY A 223 0.81 25.74 17.42
C GLY A 223 -0.04 25.57 18.70
N PHE A 224 0.44 26.11 19.82
CA PHE A 224 -0.14 25.91 21.16
C PHE A 224 -1.67 26.15 21.21
N LEU A 225 -2.15 27.18 20.50
CA LEU A 225 -3.57 27.56 20.42
C LEU A 225 -4.47 26.50 19.75
N ARG A 226 -3.94 25.68 18.84
CA ARG A 226 -4.67 24.56 18.21
C ARG A 226 -4.49 23.24 18.95
N ARG A 227 -3.34 23.05 19.61
CA ARG A 227 -2.97 21.81 20.28
C ARG A 227 -3.86 21.44 21.45
N ILE A 228 -4.24 22.41 22.30
CA ILE A 228 -5.10 22.14 23.46
C ILE A 228 -6.51 21.67 23.04
N PRO A 229 -7.25 22.40 22.18
CA PRO A 229 -8.57 21.95 21.77
C PRO A 229 -8.53 20.67 20.93
N SER A 230 -7.51 20.45 20.09
CA SER A 230 -7.36 19.21 19.33
C SER A 230 -7.04 18.01 20.24
N ALA A 231 -6.16 18.17 21.23
CA ALA A 231 -5.86 17.13 22.21
C ALA A 231 -7.08 16.76 23.06
N PHE A 232 -7.88 17.74 23.49
CA PHE A 232 -9.13 17.50 24.20
C PHE A 232 -10.13 16.72 23.33
N ALA A 233 -10.37 17.18 22.09
CA ALA A 233 -11.25 16.50 21.16
C ALA A 233 -10.78 15.07 20.85
N GLY A 234 -9.48 14.87 20.63
CA GLY A 234 -8.86 13.56 20.42
C GLY A 234 -8.97 12.64 21.63
N SER A 235 -8.93 13.17 22.86
CA SER A 235 -9.14 12.38 24.09
C SER A 235 -10.59 11.90 24.19
N VAL A 236 -11.56 12.80 23.99
CA VAL A 236 -12.99 12.47 23.98
C VAL A 236 -13.30 11.45 22.87
N ALA A 237 -12.75 11.68 21.67
CA ALA A 237 -12.93 10.77 20.54
C ALA A 237 -12.37 9.37 20.82
N ARG A 238 -11.20 9.25 21.46
CA ARG A 238 -10.62 7.96 21.89
C ARG A 238 -11.53 7.22 22.87
N VAL A 239 -12.12 7.90 23.84
CA VAL A 239 -13.06 7.28 24.80
C VAL A 239 -14.29 6.76 24.08
N LEU A 240 -14.88 7.55 23.19
CA LEU A 240 -16.05 7.14 22.41
C LEU A 240 -15.73 5.97 21.45
N LEU A 241 -14.58 6.00 20.79
CA LEU A 241 -14.13 4.91 19.90
C LEU A 241 -13.95 3.59 20.64
N ARG A 242 -13.36 3.61 21.85
CA ARG A 242 -13.24 2.41 22.69
C ARG A 242 -14.60 1.79 22.99
N GLY A 243 -15.62 2.62 23.27
CA GLY A 243 -16.99 2.16 23.45
C GLY A 243 -17.65 1.65 22.16
N CYS A 244 -17.24 2.18 21.00
CA CYS A 244 -17.80 1.80 19.70
C CYS A 244 -17.19 0.52 19.10
N ARG A 245 -15.94 0.17 19.43
CA ARG A 245 -15.14 -0.87 18.73
C ARG A 245 -15.88 -2.21 18.57
N GLY A 246 -16.47 -2.73 19.64
CA GLY A 246 -17.19 -4.01 19.61
C GLY A 246 -18.41 -3.97 18.68
N HIS A 247 -19.25 -2.95 18.82
CA HIS A 247 -20.45 -2.80 18.00
C HIS A 247 -20.14 -2.47 16.54
N ALA A 248 -19.08 -1.71 16.26
CA ALA A 248 -18.64 -1.44 14.90
C ALA A 248 -18.18 -2.73 14.21
N ALA A 249 -17.32 -3.54 14.86
CA ALA A 249 -16.86 -4.80 14.31
C ALA A 249 -17.98 -5.82 14.11
N GLU A 250 -18.95 -5.89 15.02
CA GLU A 250 -20.15 -6.74 14.85
C GLU A 250 -21.07 -6.22 13.74
N MET A 251 -21.27 -4.91 13.64
CA MET A 251 -22.06 -4.30 12.57
C MET A 251 -21.50 -4.65 11.20
N GLU A 252 -20.20 -4.47 10.98
CA GLU A 252 -19.55 -4.78 9.69
C GLU A 252 -19.59 -6.29 9.38
N ARG A 253 -19.41 -7.16 10.39
CA ARG A 253 -19.58 -8.61 10.22
C ARG A 253 -21.01 -9.00 9.81
N CYS A 254 -22.03 -8.39 10.43
CA CYS A 254 -23.42 -8.62 10.05
C CYS A 254 -23.73 -8.10 8.64
N VAL A 255 -23.16 -6.94 8.25
CA VAL A 255 -23.29 -6.40 6.88
C VAL A 255 -22.65 -7.36 5.88
N ALA A 256 -21.43 -7.83 6.14
CA ALA A 256 -20.74 -8.77 5.27
C ALA A 256 -21.49 -10.11 5.16
N ALA A 257 -22.02 -10.63 6.27
CA ALA A 257 -22.82 -11.85 6.28
C ALA A 257 -24.11 -11.68 5.44
N ALA A 258 -24.85 -10.58 5.64
CA ALA A 258 -26.05 -10.30 4.86
C ALA A 258 -25.75 -10.15 3.35
N ALA A 259 -24.66 -9.45 3.01
CA ALA A 259 -24.22 -9.28 1.63
C ALA A 259 -23.80 -10.62 0.99
N SER A 260 -23.09 -11.48 1.74
CA SER A 260 -22.69 -12.81 1.27
C SER A 260 -23.88 -13.74 1.02
N VAL A 261 -24.90 -13.71 1.90
CA VAL A 261 -26.15 -14.47 1.73
C VAL A 261 -26.92 -13.98 0.52
N ARG A 262 -27.11 -12.66 0.36
CA ARG A 262 -27.76 -12.07 -0.81
C ARG A 262 -27.05 -12.47 -2.11
N ALA A 263 -25.72 -12.48 -2.09
CA ALA A 263 -24.91 -12.89 -3.23
C ALA A 263 -25.04 -14.37 -3.59
N GLN A 264 -25.61 -15.26 -2.76
CA GLN A 264 -25.78 -16.70 -3.07
C GLN A 264 -26.55 -16.94 -4.38
N GLY A 265 -27.44 -16.03 -4.77
CA GLY A 265 -28.15 -16.12 -6.06
C GLY A 265 -27.27 -15.89 -7.29
N VAL A 266 -26.03 -15.44 -7.12
CA VAL A 266 -25.10 -15.12 -8.20
C VAL A 266 -23.88 -16.04 -8.12
N ASP A 267 -23.78 -16.95 -9.10
CA ASP A 267 -22.67 -17.87 -9.37
C ASP A 267 -22.03 -18.49 -8.13
N TYR A 268 -22.85 -18.98 -7.21
CA TYR A 268 -22.35 -19.56 -5.96
C TYR A 268 -21.31 -20.68 -6.21
N GLY A 269 -21.52 -21.51 -7.24
CA GLY A 269 -20.55 -22.55 -7.62
C GLY A 269 -19.20 -22.01 -8.08
N LEU A 270 -19.18 -20.92 -8.85
CA LEU A 270 -17.94 -20.28 -9.30
C LEU A 270 -17.21 -19.53 -8.18
N ARG A 271 -17.93 -19.13 -7.12
CA ARG A 271 -17.33 -18.40 -6.00
C ARG A 271 -16.26 -19.19 -5.28
N ILE A 272 -16.46 -20.50 -5.10
CA ILE A 272 -15.48 -21.37 -4.41
C ILE A 272 -14.17 -21.36 -5.19
N VAL A 273 -14.25 -21.63 -6.50
CA VAL A 273 -13.11 -21.59 -7.42
C VAL A 273 -12.46 -20.21 -7.41
N ALA A 274 -13.26 -19.15 -7.46
CA ALA A 274 -12.76 -17.79 -7.48
C ALA A 274 -12.04 -17.40 -6.17
N GLN A 275 -12.46 -17.91 -5.00
CA GLN A 275 -11.75 -17.69 -3.73
C GLN A 275 -10.39 -18.40 -3.68
N GLU A 276 -10.26 -19.59 -4.28
CA GLU A 276 -8.95 -20.24 -4.46
C GLU A 276 -8.04 -19.39 -5.34
N GLN A 277 -8.58 -18.78 -6.39
CA GLN A 277 -7.83 -17.86 -7.26
C GLN A 277 -7.39 -16.59 -6.52
N VAL A 278 -8.14 -16.08 -5.54
CA VAL A 278 -7.71 -14.96 -4.69
C VAL A 278 -6.46 -15.35 -3.88
N GLY A 279 -6.45 -16.54 -3.28
CA GLY A 279 -5.29 -17.03 -2.52
C GLY A 279 -4.03 -17.17 -3.39
N LEU A 280 -4.18 -17.68 -4.62
CA LEU A 280 -3.10 -17.73 -5.60
C LEU A 280 -2.63 -16.32 -6.00
N ALA A 281 -3.58 -15.41 -6.29
CA ALA A 281 -3.25 -14.03 -6.63
C ALA A 281 -2.39 -13.36 -5.56
N TYR A 282 -2.73 -13.52 -4.27
CA TYR A 282 -1.91 -13.04 -3.15
C TYR A 282 -0.49 -13.60 -3.16
N ALA A 283 -0.36 -14.92 -3.32
CA ALA A 283 0.95 -15.58 -3.32
C ALA A 283 1.83 -15.12 -4.50
N GLY A 284 1.23 -14.92 -5.68
CA GLY A 284 1.91 -14.38 -6.85
C GLY A 284 2.29 -12.91 -6.68
N TRP A 285 1.36 -12.10 -6.16
CA TRP A 285 1.56 -10.67 -5.91
C TRP A 285 2.68 -10.41 -4.91
N ASP A 286 2.68 -11.09 -3.76
CA ASP A 286 3.71 -10.92 -2.74
C ASP A 286 5.11 -11.24 -3.26
N ARG A 287 5.25 -12.36 -3.98
CA ARG A 287 6.52 -12.74 -4.62
C ARG A 287 6.94 -11.72 -5.68
N LEU A 288 6.01 -11.26 -6.51
CA LEU A 288 6.29 -10.26 -7.53
C LEU A 288 6.78 -8.95 -6.88
N LEU A 289 6.10 -8.45 -5.85
CA LEU A 289 6.51 -7.23 -5.14
C LEU A 289 7.90 -7.39 -4.51
N THR A 290 8.12 -8.51 -3.81
CA THR A 290 9.32 -8.72 -3.00
C THR A 290 10.55 -9.12 -3.82
N ARG A 291 10.38 -9.94 -4.86
CA ARG A 291 11.48 -10.54 -5.64
C ARG A 291 11.75 -9.81 -6.95
N VAL A 292 10.77 -9.08 -7.49
CA VAL A 292 10.86 -8.44 -8.82
C VAL A 292 10.71 -6.92 -8.72
N ALA A 293 9.59 -6.42 -8.19
CA ALA A 293 9.34 -4.97 -8.18
C ALA A 293 10.33 -4.21 -7.27
N LEU A 294 10.60 -4.73 -6.06
CA LEU A 294 11.47 -4.07 -5.09
C LEU A 294 12.91 -3.84 -5.60
N PRO A 295 13.58 -4.80 -6.26
CA PRO A 295 14.85 -4.54 -6.95
C PRO A 295 14.80 -3.37 -7.94
N ALA A 296 13.76 -3.30 -8.79
CA ALA A 296 13.62 -2.21 -9.74
C ALA A 296 13.46 -0.86 -9.02
N TRP A 297 12.58 -0.80 -8.03
CA TRP A 297 12.32 0.43 -7.27
C TRP A 297 13.57 0.98 -6.59
N ARG A 298 14.38 0.11 -5.97
CA ARG A 298 15.66 0.51 -5.36
C ARG A 298 16.66 1.11 -6.36
N MET A 299 16.51 0.86 -7.66
CA MET A 299 17.35 1.43 -8.72
C MET A 299 16.72 2.63 -9.44
N GLY A 300 15.63 3.19 -8.91
CA GLY A 300 14.92 4.29 -9.56
C GLY A 300 14.18 3.87 -10.83
N ARG A 301 13.83 2.58 -10.94
CA ARG A 301 13.03 2.02 -12.02
C ARG A 301 11.73 1.47 -11.48
N TRP A 302 10.69 1.38 -12.29
CA TRP A 302 9.44 0.74 -11.89
C TRP A 302 8.83 -0.04 -13.07
N PRO A 303 8.36 -1.28 -12.86
CA PRO A 303 7.77 -2.05 -13.96
C PRO A 303 6.47 -1.39 -14.44
N SER A 304 6.39 -1.01 -15.71
CA SER A 304 5.20 -0.34 -16.25
C SER A 304 3.97 -1.26 -16.38
N ARG A 305 4.19 -2.58 -16.32
CA ARG A 305 3.17 -3.62 -16.50
C ARG A 305 3.17 -4.60 -15.33
N LEU A 306 3.04 -4.07 -14.11
CA LEU A 306 3.17 -4.83 -12.87
C LEU A 306 2.10 -5.92 -12.75
N ASP A 307 0.83 -5.61 -13.01
CA ASP A 307 -0.27 -6.57 -12.95
C ASP A 307 -0.13 -7.67 -14.03
N ALA A 308 0.39 -7.34 -15.22
CA ALA A 308 0.75 -8.35 -16.21
C ALA A 308 1.88 -9.30 -15.72
N GLY A 309 2.78 -8.79 -14.87
CA GLY A 309 3.80 -9.60 -14.20
C GLY A 309 3.22 -10.67 -13.28
N VAL A 310 2.06 -10.40 -12.66
CA VAL A 310 1.35 -11.36 -11.78
C VAL A 310 0.95 -12.61 -12.56
N VAL A 311 0.44 -12.43 -13.78
CA VAL A 311 0.04 -13.55 -14.65
C VAL A 311 1.26 -14.42 -14.98
N SER A 312 2.40 -13.79 -15.24
CA SER A 312 3.64 -14.50 -15.54
C SER A 312 4.17 -15.26 -14.31
N ALA A 313 4.13 -14.64 -13.14
CA ALA A 313 4.49 -15.27 -11.87
C ALA A 313 3.61 -16.47 -11.54
N LEU A 314 2.29 -16.34 -11.70
CA LEU A 314 1.35 -17.43 -11.43
C LEU A 314 1.42 -18.56 -12.45
N THR A 315 1.73 -18.24 -13.71
CA THR A 315 2.00 -19.24 -14.75
C THR A 315 3.28 -20.04 -14.45
N GLU A 316 4.32 -19.37 -13.96
CA GLU A 316 5.55 -20.02 -13.50
C GLU A 316 5.30 -20.88 -12.25
N LEU A 317 4.52 -20.38 -11.28
CA LEU A 317 4.12 -21.11 -10.08
C LEU A 317 3.35 -22.39 -10.42
N SER A 318 2.37 -22.30 -11.31
CA SER A 318 1.61 -23.45 -11.77
C SER A 318 2.50 -24.50 -12.45
N ARG A 319 3.48 -24.06 -13.27
CA ARG A 319 4.45 -24.98 -13.89
C ARG A 319 5.31 -25.72 -12.87
N ARG A 320 5.75 -25.07 -11.79
CA ARG A 320 6.61 -25.67 -10.76
C ARG A 320 5.86 -26.60 -9.82
N ASP A 321 4.72 -26.12 -9.33
CA ASP A 321 3.93 -26.82 -8.33
C ASP A 321 2.97 -27.84 -8.95
N ARG A 322 2.96 -27.98 -10.29
CA ARG A 322 2.03 -28.82 -11.06
C ARG A 322 0.59 -28.60 -10.61
N LEU A 323 0.21 -27.34 -10.41
CA LEU A 323 -1.14 -26.95 -10.00
C LEU A 323 -2.14 -27.35 -11.08
N ALA A 324 -2.68 -28.57 -10.95
CA ALA A 324 -3.87 -29.21 -11.51
C ALA A 324 -4.13 -29.16 -13.04
N ASP A 325 -4.85 -30.19 -13.51
CA ASP A 325 -5.45 -30.27 -14.84
C ASP A 325 -6.38 -29.07 -15.10
N GLY A 326 -6.28 -28.45 -16.29
CA GLY A 326 -7.16 -27.36 -16.73
C GLY A 326 -6.61 -25.93 -16.59
N PHE A 327 -5.39 -25.74 -16.07
CA PHE A 327 -4.75 -24.41 -16.00
C PHE A 327 -4.59 -23.76 -17.38
N ALA A 328 -4.10 -24.54 -18.36
CA ALA A 328 -3.92 -24.06 -19.74
C ALA A 328 -5.25 -23.72 -20.43
N SER A 329 -6.32 -24.49 -20.19
CA SER A 329 -7.65 -24.18 -20.73
C SER A 329 -8.23 -22.91 -20.10
N ARG A 330 -8.03 -22.70 -18.79
CA ARG A 330 -8.43 -21.47 -18.09
C ARG A 330 -7.73 -20.24 -18.65
N LEU A 331 -6.43 -20.32 -18.94
CA LEU A 331 -5.67 -19.21 -19.51
C LEU A 331 -6.23 -18.71 -20.86
N GLY A 332 -6.90 -19.58 -21.63
CA GLY A 332 -7.55 -19.25 -22.90
C GLY A 332 -8.90 -18.55 -22.76
N GLU A 333 -9.51 -18.50 -21.58
CA GLU A 333 -10.76 -17.77 -21.34
C GLU A 333 -10.52 -16.25 -21.24
N ARG A 334 -11.52 -15.43 -21.58
CA ARG A 334 -11.42 -13.96 -21.54
C ARG A 334 -11.03 -13.47 -20.12
N PRO A 335 -9.84 -12.86 -19.94
CA PRO A 335 -9.45 -12.26 -18.66
C PRO A 335 -10.31 -11.02 -18.35
N ALA A 336 -10.38 -10.65 -17.08
CA ALA A 336 -11.15 -9.50 -16.64
C ALA A 336 -10.58 -8.13 -17.11
N CYS A 337 -9.29 -8.05 -17.40
CA CYS A 337 -8.65 -6.83 -17.91
C CYS A 337 -9.14 -6.47 -19.32
N ASP A 338 -9.70 -7.42 -20.07
CA ASP A 338 -10.38 -7.16 -21.35
C ASP A 338 -11.70 -6.38 -21.19
N LEU A 339 -12.13 -6.09 -19.96
CA LEU A 339 -13.26 -5.19 -19.68
C LEU A 339 -12.83 -3.70 -19.67
N LEU A 340 -11.53 -3.44 -19.83
CA LEU A 340 -10.93 -2.11 -19.91
C LEU A 340 -10.63 -1.76 -21.38
N GLU A 341 -10.78 -0.50 -21.76
CA GLU A 341 -10.39 -0.01 -23.10
C GLU A 341 -8.87 0.05 -23.24
N GLU A 342 -8.19 0.54 -22.21
CA GLU A 342 -6.74 0.71 -22.17
C GLU A 342 -6.16 0.02 -20.93
N PRO A 343 -6.11 -1.34 -20.90
CA PRO A 343 -5.61 -2.07 -19.74
C PRO A 343 -4.17 -1.67 -19.39
N GLY A 344 -3.36 -1.31 -20.39
CA GLY A 344 -1.99 -0.84 -20.17
C GLY A 344 -1.87 0.41 -19.32
N ALA A 345 -2.70 1.42 -19.58
CA ALA A 345 -2.69 2.67 -18.83
C ALA A 345 -3.18 2.45 -17.39
N ALA A 346 -4.13 1.52 -17.19
CA ALA A 346 -4.60 1.13 -15.86
C ALA A 346 -3.50 0.41 -15.05
N ASP A 347 -2.76 -0.52 -15.66
CA ASP A 347 -1.61 -1.22 -15.05
C ASP A 347 -0.50 -0.22 -14.67
N GLU A 348 -0.18 0.69 -15.59
CA GLU A 348 0.84 1.72 -15.39
C GLU A 348 0.52 2.59 -14.16
N ALA A 349 -0.72 3.08 -14.07
CA ALA A 349 -1.18 3.87 -12.95
C ALA A 349 -1.23 3.07 -11.63
N ALA A 350 -1.64 1.80 -11.68
CA ALA A 350 -1.63 0.92 -10.51
C ALA A 350 -0.20 0.61 -10.03
N SER A 351 0.75 0.44 -10.96
CA SER A 351 2.17 0.20 -10.67
C SER A 351 2.84 1.39 -10.00
N LEU A 352 2.60 2.61 -10.49
CA LEU A 352 3.09 3.84 -9.83
C LEU A 352 2.51 3.97 -8.41
N LEU A 353 1.22 3.70 -8.25
CA LEU A 353 0.60 3.69 -6.93
C LEU A 353 1.20 2.61 -6.03
N ALA A 354 1.49 1.43 -6.55
CA ALA A 354 2.14 0.34 -5.81
C ALA A 354 3.53 0.77 -5.31
N ALA A 355 4.36 1.33 -6.19
CA ALA A 355 5.69 1.80 -5.84
C ALA A 355 5.64 2.90 -4.78
N ARG A 356 4.65 3.79 -4.84
CA ARG A 356 4.46 4.82 -3.82
C ARG A 356 4.06 4.23 -2.48
N LEU A 357 3.10 3.30 -2.44
CA LEU A 357 2.60 2.70 -1.19
C LEU A 357 3.64 1.80 -0.52
N PHE A 358 4.33 0.96 -1.31
CA PHE A 358 5.20 -0.10 -0.79
C PHE A 358 6.68 0.28 -0.74
N HIS A 359 7.12 1.29 -1.50
CA HIS A 359 8.52 1.75 -1.52
C HIS A 359 8.69 3.22 -1.14
N GLY A 360 7.64 4.04 -1.24
CA GLY A 360 7.76 5.50 -1.08
C GLY A 360 8.33 6.20 -2.31
N GLY A 361 8.17 5.58 -3.49
CA GLY A 361 8.53 6.20 -4.77
C GLY A 361 7.72 7.47 -5.07
N PRO A 362 8.21 8.34 -5.99
CA PRO A 362 7.50 9.55 -6.38
C PRO A 362 6.18 9.23 -7.09
N ALA A 363 5.26 10.20 -7.10
CA ALA A 363 3.95 10.05 -7.72
C ALA A 363 4.01 10.03 -9.26
N GLU A 364 5.01 10.69 -9.83
CA GLU A 364 5.18 10.86 -11.27
C GLU A 364 6.55 10.37 -11.75
N THR A 365 6.60 9.99 -13.02
CA THR A 365 7.83 9.64 -13.73
C THR A 365 8.78 10.83 -13.80
N GLY A 366 10.09 10.58 -13.69
CA GLY A 366 11.12 11.60 -13.80
C GLY A 366 12.50 11.03 -14.16
N PRO A 367 13.54 11.87 -14.29
CA PRO A 367 14.88 11.44 -14.74
C PRO A 367 15.52 10.36 -13.84
N GLY A 368 15.19 10.35 -12.54
CA GLY A 368 15.63 9.34 -11.58
C GLY A 368 14.56 8.29 -11.23
N TRP A 369 13.41 8.31 -11.92
CA TRP A 369 12.27 7.43 -11.68
C TRP A 369 11.57 7.09 -12.99
N SER A 370 12.04 6.05 -13.68
CA SER A 370 11.62 5.75 -15.05
C SER A 370 11.00 4.36 -15.21
N PRO A 371 10.03 4.20 -16.12
CA PRO A 371 9.41 2.90 -16.38
C PRO A 371 10.44 1.92 -16.94
N VAL A 372 10.24 0.63 -16.67
CA VAL A 372 10.94 -0.47 -17.32
C VAL A 372 9.93 -1.48 -17.86
N ASP A 373 10.14 -1.94 -19.09
CA ASP A 373 9.39 -3.05 -19.67
C ASP A 373 10.01 -4.40 -19.29
N TRP A 374 9.22 -5.47 -19.27
CA TRP A 374 9.70 -6.80 -18.93
C TRP A 374 10.80 -7.34 -19.84
N GLN A 375 10.84 -6.92 -21.11
CA GLN A 375 11.93 -7.28 -22.04
C GLN A 375 13.26 -6.62 -21.66
N GLN A 376 13.20 -5.41 -21.12
CA GLN A 376 14.38 -4.61 -20.74
C GLN A 376 14.81 -4.89 -19.29
N TYR A 377 13.92 -5.46 -18.47
CA TYR A 377 14.14 -5.71 -17.05
C TYR A 377 15.46 -6.46 -16.74
N PRO A 378 15.85 -7.54 -17.46
CA PRO A 378 17.11 -8.21 -17.17
C PRO A 378 18.35 -7.32 -17.33
N GLU A 379 18.38 -6.47 -18.34
CA GLU A 379 19.52 -5.58 -18.60
C GLU A 379 19.49 -4.35 -17.69
N GLU A 380 18.35 -3.68 -17.56
CA GLU A 380 18.25 -2.42 -16.84
C GLU A 380 18.21 -2.58 -15.31
N VAL A 381 17.72 -3.72 -14.83
CA VAL A 381 17.55 -4.02 -13.40
C VAL A 381 18.52 -5.12 -12.98
N VAL A 382 18.44 -6.32 -13.55
CA VAL A 382 19.22 -7.47 -13.02
C VAL A 382 20.73 -7.27 -13.16
N ASP A 383 21.22 -6.94 -14.35
CA ASP A 383 22.67 -6.68 -14.56
C ASP A 383 23.14 -5.49 -13.72
N ARG A 384 22.38 -4.38 -13.73
CA ARG A 384 22.72 -3.19 -12.95
C ARG A 384 22.77 -3.45 -11.45
N LYS A 385 21.83 -4.25 -10.91
CA LYS A 385 21.82 -4.67 -9.51
C LYS A 385 23.10 -5.42 -9.19
N TRP A 386 23.43 -6.45 -9.96
CA TRP A 386 24.61 -7.26 -9.72
C TRP A 386 25.89 -6.44 -9.78
N ARG A 387 26.04 -5.56 -10.79
CA ARG A 387 27.24 -4.72 -10.89
C ARG A 387 27.34 -3.70 -9.76
N THR A 388 26.21 -3.15 -9.30
CA THR A 388 26.18 -2.22 -8.15
C THR A 388 26.56 -2.93 -6.85
N GLU A 389 26.05 -4.14 -6.61
CA GLU A 389 26.39 -4.97 -5.45
C GLU A 389 27.87 -5.41 -5.51
N ALA A 390 28.36 -5.85 -6.67
CA ALA A 390 29.77 -6.19 -6.87
C ALA A 390 30.71 -4.99 -6.67
N ALA A 391 30.32 -3.80 -7.16
CA ALA A 391 31.07 -2.56 -6.92
C ALA A 391 31.09 -2.19 -5.44
N ARG A 392 29.98 -2.36 -4.72
CA ARG A 392 29.95 -2.15 -3.27
C ARG A 392 30.91 -3.09 -2.54
N LEU A 393 30.88 -4.38 -2.89
CA LEU A 393 31.76 -5.39 -2.31
C LEU A 393 33.23 -4.98 -2.44
N HIS A 394 33.67 -4.61 -3.65
CA HIS A 394 35.05 -4.19 -3.89
C HIS A 394 35.41 -2.88 -3.17
N ARG A 395 34.51 -1.90 -3.09
CA ARG A 395 34.75 -0.67 -2.30
C ARG A 395 34.98 -0.96 -0.82
N VAL A 396 34.26 -1.93 -0.24
CA VAL A 396 34.47 -2.34 1.15
C VAL A 396 35.81 -3.05 1.30
N LEU A 397 36.16 -3.97 0.40
CA LEU A 397 37.47 -4.63 0.38
C LEU A 397 38.64 -3.65 0.24
N ASP A 398 38.48 -2.62 -0.59
CA ASP A 398 39.45 -1.53 -0.74
C ASP A 398 39.61 -0.74 0.57
N THR A 399 38.49 -0.45 1.26
CA THR A 399 38.50 0.24 2.56
C THR A 399 39.19 -0.57 3.65
N MET A 400 39.05 -1.90 3.61
CA MET A 400 39.74 -2.84 4.50
C MET A 400 41.23 -3.03 4.14
N GLY A 401 41.71 -2.45 3.04
CA GLY A 401 43.10 -2.57 2.61
C GLY A 401 43.49 -3.95 2.05
N VAL A 402 42.51 -4.73 1.59
CA VAL A 402 42.75 -6.07 1.03
C VAL A 402 43.46 -5.95 -0.32
N ALA A 403 44.78 -6.18 -0.36
CA ALA A 403 45.60 -6.04 -1.56
C ALA A 403 45.31 -7.11 -2.64
N THR A 404 45.66 -6.83 -3.89
CA THR A 404 45.62 -7.80 -5.01
C THR A 404 46.74 -8.82 -4.91
N ASN A 405 46.38 -10.10 -4.89
CA ASN A 405 47.31 -11.20 -5.14
C ASN A 405 47.60 -11.23 -6.65
N ILE A 406 48.62 -10.52 -7.13
CA ILE A 406 49.07 -10.68 -8.52
C ILE A 406 49.78 -12.03 -8.62
N SER A 407 49.06 -13.06 -9.04
CA SER A 407 49.62 -14.32 -9.51
C SER A 407 49.38 -14.46 -11.01
N VAL A 408 50.09 -13.67 -11.82
CA VAL A 408 50.35 -14.02 -13.22
C VAL A 408 51.82 -13.71 -13.51
N GLY A 409 52.59 -14.75 -13.78
CA GLY A 409 53.99 -14.63 -14.19
C GLY A 409 54.10 -13.85 -15.50
N ALA A 410 54.61 -12.62 -15.41
CA ALA A 410 55.30 -11.93 -16.49
C ALA A 410 56.24 -10.89 -15.87
N GLN A 411 57.55 -11.15 -15.92
CA GLN A 411 58.52 -10.10 -15.67
C GLN A 411 58.47 -9.08 -16.80
N GLY A 412 58.25 -7.81 -16.47
CA GLY A 412 58.44 -6.72 -17.45
C GLY A 412 57.65 -5.46 -17.15
N GLN A 413 58.27 -4.56 -16.38
CA GLN A 413 58.18 -3.10 -16.50
C GLN A 413 56.83 -2.41 -16.17
N GLY A 414 56.75 -1.94 -14.92
CA GLY A 414 56.72 -0.50 -14.65
C GLY A 414 55.50 0.27 -15.15
N GLY A 415 54.39 0.15 -14.42
CA GLY A 415 53.32 1.14 -14.39
C GLY A 415 52.60 1.04 -13.05
N ALA A 416 52.98 1.86 -12.08
CA ALA A 416 52.21 2.02 -10.86
C ALA A 416 50.78 2.48 -11.26
N PRO A 417 49.71 1.90 -10.69
CA PRO A 417 48.37 2.41 -10.94
C PRO A 417 48.30 3.86 -10.43
N ILE A 418 47.94 4.77 -11.32
CA ILE A 418 47.88 6.22 -11.04
C ILE A 418 46.73 6.57 -10.08
N ASP A 419 45.80 5.63 -9.86
CA ASP A 419 44.81 5.65 -8.78
C ASP A 419 44.88 4.29 -8.06
N GLY A 420 45.11 4.27 -6.74
CA GLY A 420 45.34 3.04 -5.94
C GLY A 420 44.16 2.07 -5.80
N SER A 421 43.25 1.98 -6.77
CA SER A 421 42.16 1.00 -6.81
C SER A 421 42.63 -0.31 -7.46
N ALA A 422 42.52 -1.39 -6.71
CA ALA A 422 42.83 -2.74 -7.16
C ALA A 422 41.82 -3.23 -8.21
N VAL A 423 42.30 -3.96 -9.24
CA VAL A 423 41.45 -4.51 -10.29
C VAL A 423 40.36 -5.43 -9.69
N PRO A 424 39.07 -5.23 -10.01
CA PRO A 424 37.99 -6.04 -9.47
C PRO A 424 37.94 -7.42 -10.14
N THR A 425 38.40 -8.45 -9.43
CA THR A 425 38.35 -9.85 -9.85
C THR A 425 37.60 -10.70 -8.84
N LEU A 426 36.93 -11.76 -9.32
CA LEU A 426 36.25 -12.71 -8.44
C LEU A 426 37.26 -13.51 -7.59
N SER A 427 38.45 -13.79 -8.13
CA SER A 427 39.53 -14.45 -7.39
C SER A 427 39.92 -13.70 -6.13
N ARG A 428 39.96 -12.36 -6.16
CA ARG A 428 40.27 -11.52 -5.00
C ARG A 428 39.26 -11.72 -3.86
N VAL A 429 37.97 -11.84 -4.20
CA VAL A 429 36.91 -12.07 -3.22
C VAL A 429 37.04 -13.47 -2.62
N ILE A 430 37.21 -14.49 -3.46
CA ILE A 430 37.35 -15.89 -3.03
C ILE A 430 38.58 -16.04 -2.13
N ASP A 431 39.72 -15.50 -2.52
CA ASP A 431 40.97 -15.62 -1.77
C ASP A 431 40.90 -14.91 -0.42
N HIS A 432 40.19 -13.77 -0.33
CA HIS A 432 39.98 -13.07 0.94
C HIS A 432 39.12 -13.89 1.90
N LEU A 433 38.02 -14.47 1.41
CA LEU A 433 37.10 -15.28 2.23
C LEU A 433 37.71 -16.63 2.64
N ALA A 434 38.58 -17.21 1.80
CA ALA A 434 39.25 -18.48 2.09
C ALA A 434 40.56 -18.32 2.88
N ALA A 435 41.02 -17.09 3.14
CA ALA A 435 42.26 -16.86 3.87
C ALA A 435 42.10 -17.26 5.35
N PRO A 436 43.10 -17.93 5.96
CA PRO A 436 43.12 -18.15 7.40
C PRO A 436 43.10 -16.80 8.16
N GLY A 437 42.00 -16.50 8.86
CA GLY A 437 41.77 -15.21 9.51
C GLY A 437 41.08 -14.14 8.62
N GLY A 438 40.59 -14.52 7.43
CA GLY A 438 39.68 -13.70 6.63
C GLY A 438 38.39 -13.44 7.39
N ASN A 439 38.09 -12.18 7.68
CA ASN A 439 37.03 -11.82 8.61
C ASN A 439 35.71 -11.58 7.85
N SER A 440 35.02 -12.67 7.48
CA SER A 440 33.73 -12.63 6.78
C SER A 440 32.69 -11.78 7.53
N GLU A 441 32.71 -11.81 8.86
CA GLU A 441 31.84 -10.97 9.71
C GLU A 441 32.14 -9.47 9.54
N GLU A 442 33.40 -9.07 9.46
CA GLU A 442 33.81 -7.67 9.27
C GLU A 442 33.46 -7.17 7.87
N LEU A 443 33.67 -8.02 6.84
CA LEU A 443 33.23 -7.70 5.48
C LEU A 443 31.71 -7.58 5.40
N ALA A 444 30.97 -8.49 6.03
CA ALA A 444 29.51 -8.44 6.14
C ALA A 444 29.03 -7.17 6.86
N ALA A 445 29.67 -6.78 7.96
CA ALA A 445 29.37 -5.55 8.68
C ALA A 445 29.66 -4.29 7.83
N GLY A 446 30.79 -4.28 7.11
CA GLY A 446 31.15 -3.22 6.18
C GLY A 446 30.14 -3.06 5.03
N ILE A 447 29.68 -4.17 4.46
CA ILE A 447 28.61 -4.20 3.46
C ILE A 447 27.30 -3.67 4.05
N GLY A 448 26.89 -4.15 5.23
CA GLY A 448 25.69 -3.68 5.92
C GLY A 448 25.72 -2.17 6.17
N ALA A 449 26.84 -1.63 6.62
CA ALA A 449 27.03 -0.19 6.82
C ALA A 449 27.02 0.59 5.48
N ALA A 450 27.53 0.02 4.40
CA ALA A 450 27.46 0.63 3.07
C ALA A 450 26.02 0.63 2.51
N VAL A 451 25.25 -0.44 2.70
CA VAL A 451 23.83 -0.51 2.29
C VAL A 451 23.00 0.51 3.08
N ALA A 452 23.18 0.59 4.40
CA ALA A 452 22.45 1.54 5.24
C ALA A 452 22.71 3.01 4.83
N ARG A 453 23.94 3.35 4.42
CA ARG A 453 24.27 4.69 3.90
C ARG A 453 23.57 5.00 2.58
N ASP A 454 23.51 4.05 1.65
CA ASP A 454 22.84 4.24 0.36
C ASP A 454 21.32 4.38 0.51
N GLU A 455 20.71 3.58 1.40
CA GLU A 455 19.29 3.68 1.72
C GLU A 455 18.96 5.03 2.38
N ALA A 456 19.80 5.50 3.32
CA ALA A 456 19.66 6.82 3.93
C ALA A 456 19.82 7.97 2.92
N GLY A 457 20.76 7.88 1.98
CA GLY A 457 20.98 8.87 0.93
C GLY A 457 19.86 8.94 -0.10
N THR A 458 19.12 7.84 -0.28
CA THR A 458 17.92 7.78 -1.15
C THR A 458 16.69 8.35 -0.43
N ALA A 459 16.52 8.01 0.86
CA ALA A 459 15.43 8.51 1.69
C ALA A 459 15.51 10.02 2.02
N ALA A 460 16.68 10.65 1.89
CA ALA A 460 16.88 12.10 2.10
C ALA A 460 16.51 12.97 0.88
N ARG A 461 16.11 12.38 -0.26
CA ARG A 461 15.70 13.12 -1.47
C ARG A 461 14.20 13.45 -1.65
N PRO A 462 13.28 13.35 -0.68
CA PRO A 462 11.92 13.86 -0.88
C PRO A 462 11.90 15.37 -0.59
N GLY A 463 12.03 16.21 -1.61
CA GLY A 463 11.68 17.64 -1.45
C GLY A 463 12.33 18.71 -2.34
N ALA A 464 13.35 18.40 -3.15
CA ALA A 464 14.04 19.45 -3.92
C ALA A 464 13.18 20.08 -5.04
N GLY A 465 12.10 19.40 -5.48
CA GLY A 465 11.22 19.92 -6.54
C GLY A 465 10.12 20.90 -6.09
N ALA A 466 9.89 21.06 -4.78
CA ALA A 466 8.78 21.89 -4.27
C ALA A 466 9.18 23.35 -3.97
N GLU A 467 10.48 23.66 -3.87
CA GLU A 467 10.97 25.01 -3.57
C GLU A 467 11.34 25.81 -4.83
N GLU A 468 11.78 25.16 -5.92
CA GLU A 468 12.11 25.87 -7.18
C GLU A 468 10.87 26.29 -8.00
N ALA A 469 9.70 25.73 -7.74
CA ALA A 469 8.45 26.12 -8.41
C ALA A 469 7.74 27.34 -7.76
N ARG A 470 8.28 27.89 -6.67
CA ARG A 470 7.72 29.08 -5.99
C ARG A 470 8.36 30.40 -6.42
N SER A 471 9.29 30.39 -7.38
CA SER A 471 9.90 31.59 -7.95
C SER A 471 9.76 31.63 -9.48
N GLY A 472 8.54 31.87 -9.96
CA GLY A 472 8.25 32.20 -11.37
C GLY A 472 7.06 33.14 -11.45
N PRO A 473 7.06 34.15 -12.34
CA PRO A 473 6.11 35.26 -12.27
C PRO A 473 4.70 34.84 -12.71
N GLU A 474 3.72 35.50 -12.11
CA GLU A 474 2.28 35.35 -12.32
C GLU A 474 1.88 35.45 -13.81
N GLY A 475 1.12 34.47 -14.31
CA GLY A 475 0.47 34.59 -15.62
C GLY A 475 -0.15 33.30 -16.18
N GLY A 476 -1.45 33.09 -15.95
CA GLY A 476 -2.36 32.52 -16.96
C GLY A 476 -2.74 31.03 -16.89
N SER A 477 -4.06 30.81 -16.82
CA SER A 477 -4.84 29.59 -17.11
C SER A 477 -5.00 28.53 -16.00
N ALA A 478 -6.15 28.61 -15.33
CA ALA A 478 -6.65 27.65 -14.36
C ALA A 478 -7.15 26.37 -15.05
N ALA A 479 -6.30 25.36 -15.16
CA ALA A 479 -6.73 23.97 -15.15
C ALA A 479 -6.71 23.49 -13.68
N ALA A 480 -7.83 22.99 -13.19
CA ALA A 480 -7.96 22.49 -11.83
C ALA A 480 -7.03 21.29 -11.61
N VAL A 481 -5.83 21.53 -11.08
CA VAL A 481 -4.94 20.50 -10.56
C VAL A 481 -5.68 19.83 -9.41
N ALA A 482 -6.19 18.62 -9.65
CA ALA A 482 -6.71 17.78 -8.58
C ALA A 482 -5.54 17.56 -7.60
N ALA A 483 -5.72 17.98 -6.35
CA ALA A 483 -4.75 17.71 -5.31
C ALA A 483 -4.42 16.21 -5.31
N ASP A 484 -3.13 15.87 -5.27
CA ASP A 484 -2.65 14.49 -5.28
C ASP A 484 -3.39 13.69 -4.19
N PRO A 485 -4.01 12.53 -4.54
CA PRO A 485 -4.74 11.69 -3.60
C PRO A 485 -3.99 11.37 -2.31
N LEU A 486 -2.66 11.42 -2.32
CA LEU A 486 -1.80 11.19 -1.15
C LEU A 486 -1.30 12.48 -0.47
N ASP A 487 -1.32 13.64 -1.15
CA ASP A 487 -1.19 14.94 -0.47
C ASP A 487 -2.39 15.18 0.48
N VAL A 488 -3.54 14.57 0.17
CA VAL A 488 -4.73 14.58 1.02
C VAL A 488 -4.49 13.86 2.37
N TRP A 489 -3.49 12.97 2.45
CA TRP A 489 -3.17 12.20 3.65
C TRP A 489 -2.15 12.87 4.59
N GLY A 490 -1.60 14.03 4.21
CA GLY A 490 -0.50 14.66 4.96
C GLY A 490 0.81 13.87 4.85
N PRO A 491 1.83 14.18 5.67
CA PRO A 491 3.12 13.50 5.61
C PRO A 491 3.01 12.12 6.28
N VAL A 492 2.35 11.18 5.60
CA VAL A 492 2.44 9.77 5.95
C VAL A 492 3.87 9.33 5.67
N PRO A 493 4.62 8.82 6.66
CA PRO A 493 5.95 8.28 6.39
C PRO A 493 5.77 7.06 5.48
N LEU A 494 6.18 7.20 4.23
CA LEU A 494 6.29 6.12 3.27
C LEU A 494 7.73 5.59 3.29
N PRO A 495 7.96 4.28 3.10
CA PRO A 495 6.95 3.23 2.91
C PRO A 495 6.17 2.92 4.21
N LEU A 496 4.91 2.49 4.06
CA LEU A 496 4.04 2.16 5.21
C LEU A 496 4.58 0.96 6.01
N PHE A 497 5.21 0.00 5.33
CA PHE A 497 5.88 -1.16 5.92
C PHE A 497 7.07 -1.55 5.05
N PRO A 498 8.22 -1.96 5.63
CA PRO A 498 9.31 -2.53 4.84
C PRO A 498 8.85 -3.88 4.26
N LEU A 499 8.95 -4.03 2.93
CA LEU A 499 8.57 -5.27 2.24
C LEU A 499 9.45 -6.48 2.60
N GLN A 500 10.65 -6.25 3.15
CA GLN A 500 11.56 -7.31 3.56
C GLN A 500 11.99 -7.11 5.01
N PRO A 501 12.10 -8.20 5.80
CA PRO A 501 12.75 -8.13 7.10
C PRO A 501 14.22 -7.72 6.93
N PRO A 502 14.83 -7.11 7.96
CA PRO A 502 16.26 -6.81 7.93
C PRO A 502 17.06 -8.10 7.72
N ARG A 503 17.90 -8.12 6.68
CA ARG A 503 18.76 -9.26 6.34
C ARG A 503 19.88 -9.41 7.35
N THR A 504 20.31 -10.63 7.61
CA THR A 504 21.51 -10.87 8.42
C THR A 504 22.77 -10.44 7.66
N GLY A 505 23.87 -10.21 8.38
CA GLY A 505 25.15 -9.86 7.75
C GLY A 505 25.62 -10.93 6.76
N THR A 506 25.48 -12.21 7.12
CA THR A 506 25.85 -13.36 6.30
C THR A 506 25.02 -13.43 5.01
N GLU A 507 23.69 -13.24 5.11
CA GLU A 507 22.81 -13.19 3.93
C GLU A 507 23.20 -12.05 2.98
N LEU A 508 23.49 -10.87 3.52
CA LEU A 508 23.95 -9.73 2.72
C LEU A 508 25.28 -10.02 2.02
N LEU A 509 26.25 -10.60 2.72
CA LEU A 509 27.52 -10.98 2.13
C LEU A 509 27.34 -12.01 1.02
N ALA A 510 26.55 -13.07 1.26
CA ALA A 510 26.24 -14.09 0.25
C ALA A 510 25.60 -13.48 -1.00
N ASP A 511 24.63 -12.56 -0.86
CA ASP A 511 24.02 -11.86 -1.99
C ASP A 511 25.04 -11.07 -2.82
N HIS A 512 26.01 -10.40 -2.16
CA HIS A 512 27.04 -9.63 -2.84
C HIS A 512 28.09 -10.52 -3.54
N VAL A 513 28.40 -11.68 -2.96
CA VAL A 513 29.26 -12.69 -3.60
C VAL A 513 28.55 -13.32 -4.80
N VAL A 514 27.27 -13.67 -4.68
CA VAL A 514 26.44 -14.13 -5.81
C VAL A 514 26.45 -13.10 -6.93
N ALA A 515 26.24 -11.81 -6.62
CA ALA A 515 26.30 -10.73 -7.60
C ALA A 515 27.65 -10.66 -8.33
N MET A 516 28.76 -10.80 -7.60
CA MET A 516 30.10 -10.81 -8.20
C MET A 516 30.32 -12.03 -9.11
N VAL A 517 29.85 -13.22 -8.69
CA VAL A 517 29.91 -14.44 -9.51
C VAL A 517 29.08 -14.28 -10.79
N CYS A 518 27.85 -13.74 -10.69
CA CYS A 518 27.01 -13.47 -11.84
C CYS A 518 27.66 -12.49 -12.82
N CYS A 519 28.27 -11.40 -12.34
CA CYS A 519 28.98 -10.47 -13.21
C CYS A 519 30.17 -11.14 -13.92
N ALA A 520 30.96 -11.96 -13.20
CA ALA A 520 32.06 -12.70 -13.80
C ALA A 520 31.58 -13.72 -14.85
N ALA A 521 30.45 -14.39 -14.61
CA ALA A 521 29.87 -15.33 -15.56
C ALA A 521 29.38 -14.63 -16.84
N VAL A 522 28.72 -13.48 -16.71
CA VAL A 522 28.29 -12.66 -17.86
C VAL A 522 29.49 -12.19 -18.67
N ASP A 523 30.53 -11.66 -18.00
CA ASP A 523 31.67 -11.06 -18.68
C ASP A 523 32.65 -12.10 -19.30
N THR A 524 32.68 -13.34 -18.78
CA THR A 524 33.74 -14.31 -19.15
C THR A 524 33.26 -15.65 -19.73
N ALA A 525 32.01 -16.04 -19.47
CA ALA A 525 31.46 -17.35 -19.81
C ALA A 525 30.24 -17.28 -20.75
N GLY A 526 29.86 -16.09 -21.24
CA GLY A 526 28.72 -15.93 -22.14
C GLY A 526 27.35 -16.14 -21.46
N ALA A 527 27.31 -16.08 -20.12
CA ALA A 527 26.05 -16.08 -19.38
C ALA A 527 25.29 -14.76 -19.62
N ALA A 528 23.98 -14.77 -19.36
CA ALA A 528 23.13 -13.60 -19.49
C ALA A 528 22.34 -13.33 -18.20
N PRO A 529 22.07 -12.05 -17.88
CA PRO A 529 21.07 -11.71 -16.87
C PRO A 529 19.68 -12.17 -17.34
N GLY A 530 18.88 -12.66 -16.41
CA GLY A 530 17.52 -13.11 -16.66
C GLY A 530 16.60 -12.81 -15.48
N LEU A 531 15.32 -13.06 -15.69
CA LEU A 531 14.28 -12.92 -14.68
C LEU A 531 13.59 -14.26 -14.44
N ASP A 532 13.54 -14.65 -13.18
CA ASP A 532 12.68 -15.69 -12.65
C ASP A 532 11.52 -15.04 -11.91
N TRP A 533 10.28 -15.30 -12.31
CA TRP A 533 9.14 -14.58 -11.72
C TRP A 533 8.88 -14.91 -10.25
N LEU A 534 9.41 -16.01 -9.74
CA LEU A 534 9.21 -16.43 -8.34
C LEU A 534 10.42 -16.15 -7.46
N ASP A 535 11.63 -16.23 -8.05
CA ASP A 535 12.89 -16.08 -7.32
C ASP A 535 13.58 -14.72 -7.59
N GLY A 536 13.17 -13.99 -8.63
CA GLY A 536 13.69 -12.67 -9.00
C GLY A 536 14.87 -12.74 -9.98
N PRO A 537 15.92 -11.92 -9.81
CA PRO A 537 17.12 -11.95 -10.63
C PRO A 537 17.71 -13.36 -10.80
N ALA A 538 17.97 -13.79 -12.03
CA ALA A 538 18.44 -15.14 -12.33
C ALA A 538 19.57 -15.14 -13.36
N LEU A 539 20.55 -16.04 -13.20
CA LEU A 539 21.62 -16.25 -14.17
C LEU A 539 21.18 -17.28 -15.21
N LEU A 540 21.29 -16.92 -16.49
CA LEU A 540 21.02 -17.80 -17.62
C LEU A 540 22.35 -18.25 -18.24
N VAL A 541 22.53 -19.56 -18.40
CA VAL A 541 23.68 -20.19 -19.07
C VAL A 541 23.11 -21.11 -20.16
N ASP A 542 23.57 -20.93 -21.41
CA ASP A 542 23.03 -21.64 -22.58
C ASP A 542 21.49 -21.54 -22.73
N GLY A 543 20.91 -20.41 -22.29
CA GLY A 543 19.46 -20.18 -22.29
C GLY A 543 18.69 -20.86 -21.14
N GLY A 544 19.36 -21.64 -20.29
CA GLY A 544 18.78 -22.28 -19.11
C GLY A 544 19.10 -21.56 -17.81
N ARG A 545 18.15 -21.52 -16.87
CA ARG A 545 18.38 -20.97 -15.53
C ARG A 545 19.33 -21.85 -14.71
N ARG A 546 20.30 -21.23 -14.04
CA ARG A 546 21.15 -21.88 -13.02
C ARG A 546 20.71 -21.49 -11.60
N SER A 547 20.20 -22.45 -10.84
CA SER A 547 19.74 -22.28 -9.44
C SER A 547 20.66 -22.94 -8.41
N ASP A 548 21.71 -23.61 -8.85
CA ASP A 548 22.64 -24.40 -8.04
C ASP A 548 23.79 -23.57 -7.41
N LEU A 549 23.83 -22.25 -7.66
CA LEU A 549 24.89 -21.36 -7.18
C LEU A 549 24.81 -21.03 -5.68
N GLY A 550 23.61 -21.02 -5.08
CA GLY A 550 23.42 -20.56 -3.70
C GLY A 550 24.19 -21.37 -2.66
N GLY A 551 24.17 -22.71 -2.79
CA GLY A 551 24.87 -23.62 -1.87
C GLY A 551 26.39 -23.41 -1.84
N PRO A 552 27.09 -23.45 -3.01
CA PRO A 552 28.52 -23.19 -3.09
C PRO A 552 28.96 -21.83 -2.53
N VAL A 553 28.15 -20.77 -2.71
CA VAL A 553 28.47 -19.44 -2.15
C VAL A 553 28.29 -19.43 -0.63
N LEU A 554 27.26 -20.10 -0.11
CA LEU A 554 27.03 -20.16 1.33
C LEU A 554 28.18 -20.87 2.04
N VAL A 555 28.66 -22.00 1.50
CA VAL A 555 29.83 -22.74 2.03
C VAL A 555 31.08 -21.86 2.06
N LEU A 556 31.31 -21.05 1.02
CA LEU A 556 32.42 -20.09 1.03
C LEU A 556 32.26 -19.01 2.11
N VAL A 557 31.05 -18.50 2.31
CA VAL A 557 30.80 -17.38 3.24
C VAL A 557 30.81 -17.83 4.70
N GLU A 558 30.26 -19.00 5.00
CA GLU A 558 30.13 -19.53 6.37
C GLU A 558 31.38 -20.31 6.80
N ASP A 559 31.89 -21.20 5.94
CA ASP A 559 32.99 -22.12 6.28
C ASP A 559 34.35 -21.66 5.75
N GLY A 560 34.39 -20.66 4.88
CA GLY A 560 35.62 -20.24 4.18
C GLY A 560 36.09 -21.23 3.11
N ASP A 561 35.30 -22.28 2.81
CA ASP A 561 35.67 -23.30 1.85
C ASP A 561 35.31 -22.88 0.41
N ALA A 562 36.36 -22.61 -0.38
CA ALA A 562 36.24 -22.19 -1.77
C ALA A 562 36.09 -23.35 -2.78
N GLU A 563 36.31 -24.61 -2.39
CA GLU A 563 36.34 -25.73 -3.33
C GLU A 563 35.00 -25.92 -4.07
N PRO A 564 33.83 -25.91 -3.40
CA PRO A 564 32.54 -26.08 -4.08
C PRO A 564 32.29 -24.99 -5.11
N LEU A 565 32.63 -23.73 -4.77
CA LEU A 565 32.45 -22.61 -5.69
C LEU A 565 33.42 -22.70 -6.87
N ARG A 566 34.69 -23.04 -6.65
CA ARG A 566 35.67 -23.22 -7.74
C ARG A 566 35.26 -24.36 -8.68
N ALA A 567 34.74 -25.46 -8.16
CA ALA A 567 34.22 -26.55 -8.95
C ALA A 567 33.03 -26.09 -9.82
N TRP A 568 32.09 -25.34 -9.23
CA TRP A 568 30.95 -24.76 -9.97
C TRP A 568 31.42 -23.81 -11.08
N LEU A 569 32.34 -22.89 -10.77
CA LEU A 569 32.90 -21.94 -11.74
C LEU A 569 33.57 -22.65 -12.92
N SER A 570 34.32 -23.72 -12.65
CA SER A 570 34.99 -24.51 -13.70
C SER A 570 34.00 -25.22 -14.62
N THR A 571 32.87 -25.69 -14.06
CA THR A 571 31.80 -26.36 -14.82
C THR A 571 31.09 -25.40 -15.76
N VAL A 572 30.89 -24.15 -15.34
CA VAL A 572 30.26 -23.10 -16.15
C VAL A 572 31.26 -22.43 -17.12
N GLY A 573 32.56 -22.56 -16.86
CA GLY A 573 33.62 -21.91 -17.65
C GLY A 573 33.91 -20.46 -17.24
N VAL A 574 33.56 -20.07 -16.01
CA VAL A 574 33.79 -18.71 -15.50
C VAL A 574 35.26 -18.50 -15.16
N ARG A 575 35.85 -17.42 -15.68
CA ARG A 575 37.26 -17.05 -15.42
C ARG A 575 37.35 -16.03 -14.28
N ALA A 576 37.59 -16.53 -13.07
CA ALA A 576 37.59 -15.72 -11.85
C ALA A 576 38.76 -14.71 -11.76
N ASP A 577 39.85 -14.96 -12.49
CA ASP A 577 41.06 -14.14 -12.57
C ASP A 577 40.91 -12.91 -13.46
N LYS A 578 39.87 -12.87 -14.30
CA LYS A 578 39.65 -11.77 -15.23
C LYS A 578 38.99 -10.56 -14.56
N PRO A 579 39.33 -9.33 -15.02
CA PRO A 579 38.65 -8.14 -14.57
C PRO A 579 37.17 -8.18 -14.94
N VAL A 580 36.32 -7.86 -13.97
CA VAL A 580 34.87 -7.73 -14.15
C VAL A 580 34.54 -6.25 -14.36
N ARG A 581 33.64 -5.95 -15.29
CA ARG A 581 33.18 -4.58 -15.53
C ARG A 581 32.21 -4.19 -14.43
N LEU A 582 32.53 -3.14 -13.69
CA LEU A 582 31.67 -2.59 -12.63
C LEU A 582 31.07 -1.25 -13.09
N VAL A 583 30.05 -0.77 -12.38
CA VAL A 583 29.30 0.47 -12.67
C VAL A 583 30.04 1.71 -12.15
#